data_AF-A0A1F7ZLZ8-F1
#
_entry.id   AF-A0A1F7ZLZ8-F1
#
_cell.length_a   1.000
_cell.length_b   1.000
_cell.length_c   1.000
_cell.angle_alpha   90.00
_cell.angle_beta   90.00
_cell.angle_gamma   90.00
#
_symmetry.space_group_name_H-M   'P 1'
#
loop_
_entity.id
_entity.type
_entity.pdbx_description
1 polymer ?
#
loop_
_entity_poly.entity_id
_entity_poly.type
_entity_poly.pdbx_seq_one_letter_code
_entity_poly.pdbx_strand_id
1 'polypeptide(L)'
;MGTGKKEATRRERQGKVGDGMANVRVKGENFYRDAKKVKRLNMYKDGKPRRDAEGNITVAASYQSKEAPVARIEPNRKWFGNTRVISQEALSSFREAVAERASDPYQVLLKTNKLPMSLIRDGQGVNGLKQHQAKMAIETNPYSDTFGPKAQRKRVKLGVASLEDLAGETAKMHDAYVEKSDHQTHADGSLAVSGDVSAVQDGAHTTMATAVESVFSKGQSKRIWNELYKVIDSSDVVIHVIDARDPEGTRCRSIEKYIREEAPHKHLIFVLNKCDLVPTGVAAAWVRHLSKDHPTLAFHASINNSFGKGSLIQLLRQFSALHSERKQISVGFIGYPNTGKSSIINTLRKKKVCTVAPIPGETKVWQYITLMKRIYLIDCPGVVPPNQNDTPEDILLRGVCRVENVENPEQYIPAVLKRVQPKHLERTYGVRGSDDPLEFLAVLARKGGRLLRGGEPDLDGVAKMVINDFLRGKIPWFTPPPHTPGEEGEKINGREGRLGEMGRKRKIDAVSEEAEKSEAKSGPTSDGEFEGFGESGDDDDNDSIANLEVSDEESGEEND
;
A
#
# COMPACT_ATOMS: atom_id res chain seq x y z
N MET A 1 -3.56 11.31 58.52
CA MET A 1 -2.67 11.41 57.33
C MET A 1 -2.10 10.03 57.01
N GLY A 2 -2.35 9.51 55.80
CA GLY A 2 -2.14 8.09 55.49
C GLY A 2 -0.68 7.64 55.54
N THR A 3 -0.34 6.79 56.52
CA THR A 3 0.95 6.07 56.61
C THR A 3 1.15 5.12 55.42
N GLY A 4 0.08 4.59 54.83
CA GLY A 4 0.13 3.64 53.71
C GLY A 4 0.44 4.21 52.32
N LYS A 5 0.35 5.55 52.12
CA LYS A 5 0.65 6.21 50.82
C LYS A 5 2.02 6.89 50.79
N LYS A 6 2.99 6.38 51.56
CA LYS A 6 4.38 6.82 51.52
C LYS A 6 5.21 5.91 50.61
N GLU A 7 6.19 6.48 49.90
CA GLU A 7 7.08 5.71 49.03
C GLU A 7 7.90 4.66 49.79
N ALA A 8 8.30 4.95 51.03
CA ALA A 8 8.97 3.98 51.90
C ALA A 8 8.08 2.73 52.14
N THR A 9 6.86 2.95 52.62
CA THR A 9 5.87 1.91 52.91
C THR A 9 5.43 1.15 51.66
N ARG A 10 5.31 1.82 50.50
CA ARG A 10 5.03 1.16 49.21
C ARG A 10 6.14 0.17 48.85
N ARG A 11 7.40 0.54 49.05
CA ARG A 11 8.56 -0.29 48.68
C ARG A 11 8.70 -1.49 49.59
N GLU A 12 8.47 -1.30 50.89
CA GLU A 12 8.33 -2.40 51.87
C GLU A 12 7.27 -3.39 51.42
N ARG A 13 6.08 -2.91 51.08
CA ARG A 13 5.00 -3.77 50.57
C ARG A 13 5.34 -4.46 49.25
N GLN A 14 6.11 -3.82 48.37
CA GLN A 14 6.50 -4.38 47.07
C GLN A 14 7.76 -5.25 47.12
N GLY A 15 8.35 -5.48 48.31
CA GLY A 15 9.58 -6.24 48.47
C GLY A 15 10.82 -5.57 47.84
N LYS A 16 10.73 -4.30 47.45
CA LYS A 16 11.80 -3.54 46.76
C LYS A 16 12.74 -2.81 47.71
N VAL A 17 12.90 -3.32 48.93
CA VAL A 17 13.67 -2.67 50.01
C VAL A 17 15.12 -3.16 50.04
N GLY A 18 15.39 -4.37 49.56
CA GLY A 18 16.69 -5.02 49.65
C GLY A 18 17.35 -5.16 48.29
N ASP A 19 18.33 -4.32 48.00
CA ASP A 19 19.41 -4.64 47.03
C ASP A 19 20.75 -3.98 47.42
N GLY A 20 20.86 -3.41 48.63
CA GLY A 20 22.06 -2.69 49.11
C GLY A 20 22.39 -1.38 48.37
N MET A 21 21.87 -1.19 47.16
CA MET A 21 22.04 -0.03 46.27
C MET A 21 21.02 1.09 46.53
N ALA A 22 20.81 1.47 47.80
CA ALA A 22 19.81 2.49 48.18
C ALA A 22 20.03 3.86 47.50
N ASN A 23 21.23 4.11 46.98
CA ASN A 23 21.66 5.36 46.34
C ASN A 23 21.38 5.43 44.82
N VAL A 24 21.07 4.30 44.15
CA VAL A 24 20.82 4.26 42.70
C VAL A 24 19.34 4.49 42.38
N ARG A 25 18.76 5.54 42.98
CA ARG A 25 17.34 5.88 42.81
C ARG A 25 17.19 7.02 41.82
N VAL A 26 16.24 6.88 40.89
CA VAL A 26 15.95 7.93 39.91
C VAL A 26 14.94 8.90 40.52
N LYS A 27 15.27 10.19 40.55
CA LYS A 27 14.36 11.23 41.02
C LYS A 27 13.05 11.21 40.23
N GLY A 28 11.91 11.15 40.93
CA GLY A 28 10.58 11.11 40.32
C GLY A 28 9.98 9.71 40.16
N GLU A 29 10.63 8.68 40.67
CA GLU A 29 10.03 7.34 40.82
C GLU A 29 8.88 7.37 41.84
N ASN A 30 7.73 6.82 41.45
CA ASN A 30 6.53 6.76 42.28
C ASN A 30 5.67 5.54 41.92
N PHE A 31 4.48 5.41 42.52
CA PHE A 31 3.54 4.33 42.23
C PHE A 31 3.23 4.13 40.73
N TYR A 32 3.16 5.19 39.93
CA TYR A 32 2.78 5.14 38.50
C TYR A 32 3.96 5.04 37.53
N ARG A 33 5.17 5.37 37.99
CA ARG A 33 6.37 5.52 37.16
C ARG A 33 7.55 4.84 37.86
N ASP A 34 8.00 3.75 37.26
CA ASP A 34 9.24 3.09 37.62
C ASP A 34 10.46 3.85 37.08
N ALA A 35 11.66 3.51 37.58
CA ALA A 35 12.91 4.13 37.15
C ALA A 35 13.10 4.15 35.61
N LYS A 36 12.70 3.08 34.90
CA LYS A 36 12.80 2.98 33.44
C LYS A 36 11.88 3.98 32.74
N LYS A 37 10.61 4.08 33.16
CA LYS A 37 9.65 5.03 32.60
C LYS A 37 10.03 6.47 32.91
N VAL A 38 10.57 6.75 34.09
CA VAL A 38 11.09 8.09 34.44
C VAL A 38 12.24 8.49 33.51
N LYS A 39 13.26 7.63 33.35
CA LYS A 39 14.37 7.89 32.42
C LYS A 39 13.88 8.17 30.99
N ARG A 40 12.91 7.37 30.49
CA ARG A 40 12.33 7.58 29.15
C ARG A 40 11.57 8.90 29.04
N LEU A 41 10.79 9.28 30.07
CA LEU A 41 10.04 10.55 30.05
C LEU A 41 10.97 11.76 30.15
N ASN A 42 12.07 11.63 30.88
CA ASN A 42 13.07 12.69 31.00
C ASN A 42 13.82 12.95 29.67
N MET A 43 13.90 11.97 28.77
CA MET A 43 14.45 12.15 27.42
C MET A 43 13.79 13.31 26.65
N TYR A 44 12.47 13.54 26.84
CA TYR A 44 11.77 14.66 26.19
C TYR A 44 12.13 16.03 26.77
N LYS A 45 12.85 16.08 27.90
CA LYS A 45 13.23 17.30 28.62
C LYS A 45 14.74 17.56 28.60
N ASP A 46 15.54 16.50 28.70
CA ASP A 46 16.97 16.55 29.02
C ASP A 46 17.90 16.83 27.82
N GLY A 47 17.36 17.12 26.64
CA GLY A 47 18.15 17.41 25.42
C GLY A 47 18.84 18.79 25.37
N LYS A 48 18.96 19.49 26.50
CA LYS A 48 19.52 20.85 26.58
C LYS A 48 20.88 20.85 27.30
N PRO A 49 21.83 21.70 26.87
CA PRO A 49 23.09 21.86 27.58
C PRO A 49 22.86 22.54 28.93
N ARG A 50 23.66 22.19 29.94
CA ARG A 50 23.69 22.91 31.22
C ARG A 50 24.80 23.94 31.20
N ARG A 51 24.52 25.11 31.76
CA ARG A 51 25.45 26.23 31.84
C ARG A 51 25.59 26.70 33.28
N ASP A 52 26.74 27.26 33.60
CA ASP A 52 26.93 28.03 34.83
C ASP A 52 26.31 29.44 34.70
N ALA A 53 26.46 30.26 35.74
CA ALA A 53 25.95 31.63 35.75
C ALA A 53 26.66 32.56 34.74
N GLU A 54 27.91 32.24 34.38
CA GLU A 54 28.72 32.97 33.41
C GLU A 54 28.36 32.59 31.95
N GLY A 55 27.56 31.54 31.77
CA GLY A 55 27.11 31.06 30.47
C GLY A 55 28.00 29.99 29.85
N ASN A 56 29.04 29.53 30.54
CA ASN A 56 29.91 28.44 30.10
C ASN A 56 29.17 27.10 30.21
N ILE A 57 29.37 26.23 29.22
CA ILE A 57 28.70 24.92 29.18
C ILE A 57 29.41 23.98 30.17
N THR A 58 28.71 23.60 31.25
CA THR A 58 29.20 22.65 32.25
C THR A 58 28.90 21.20 31.86
N VAL A 59 27.77 20.97 31.19
CA VAL A 59 27.40 19.66 30.65
C VAL A 59 26.86 19.86 29.24
N ALA A 60 27.53 19.24 28.26
CA ALA A 60 27.07 19.24 26.88
C ALA A 60 25.70 18.56 26.76
N ALA A 61 24.91 18.96 25.75
CA ALA A 61 23.65 18.27 25.46
C ALA A 61 23.91 16.81 25.07
N SER A 62 22.90 15.96 25.23
CA SER A 62 22.96 14.55 24.81
C SER A 62 23.40 14.44 23.36
N TYR A 63 24.40 13.61 23.09
CA TYR A 63 25.00 13.39 21.75
C TYR A 63 25.70 14.63 21.14
N GLN A 64 26.06 15.63 21.95
CA GLN A 64 26.80 16.83 21.51
C GLN A 64 28.11 17.02 22.28
N SER A 65 28.77 15.93 22.67
CA SER A 65 30.12 16.02 23.23
C SER A 65 31.08 16.61 22.20
N LYS A 66 31.95 17.52 22.65
CA LYS A 66 32.99 18.14 21.82
C LYS A 66 34.31 17.36 21.85
N GLU A 67 34.39 16.32 22.67
CA GLU A 67 35.59 15.51 22.82
C GLU A 67 35.77 14.60 21.61
N ALA A 68 36.92 14.69 20.93
CA ALA A 68 37.26 13.80 19.85
C ALA A 68 37.68 12.42 20.41
N PRO A 69 37.04 11.31 20.01
CA PRO A 69 37.42 10.00 20.48
C PRO A 69 38.74 9.55 19.84
N VAL A 70 39.51 8.74 20.57
CA VAL A 70 40.68 8.05 20.02
C VAL A 70 40.22 6.89 19.15
N ALA A 71 40.07 7.12 17.85
CA ALA A 71 39.60 6.13 16.88
C ALA A 71 40.77 5.24 16.39
N ARG A 72 41.22 4.30 17.23
CA ARG A 72 42.20 3.26 16.85
C ARG A 72 41.50 1.92 16.64
N ILE A 73 41.81 1.23 15.55
CA ILE A 73 41.37 -0.14 15.28
C ILE A 73 42.53 -1.07 15.65
N GLU A 74 42.30 -1.95 16.61
CA GLU A 74 43.32 -2.93 17.02
C GLU A 74 43.51 -4.00 15.92
N PRO A 75 44.76 -4.33 15.56
CA PRO A 75 45.03 -5.41 14.63
C PRO A 75 44.54 -6.74 15.22
N ASN A 76 43.63 -7.41 14.52
CA ASN A 76 43.05 -8.67 14.96
C ASN A 76 43.04 -9.68 13.80
N ARG A 77 43.53 -10.91 14.04
CA ARG A 77 43.50 -11.98 13.02
C ARG A 77 42.06 -12.30 12.57
N LYS A 78 41.07 -12.06 13.43
CA LYS A 78 39.64 -12.29 13.14
C LYS A 78 39.12 -11.44 11.97
N TRP A 79 39.76 -10.31 11.64
CA TRP A 79 39.37 -9.49 10.49
C TRP A 79 39.53 -10.21 9.15
N PHE A 80 40.49 -11.13 9.06
CA PHE A 80 40.86 -11.81 7.82
C PHE A 80 40.24 -13.20 7.68
N GLY A 81 39.46 -13.64 8.67
CA GLY A 81 38.71 -14.90 8.61
C GLY A 81 37.35 -14.72 7.93
N ASN A 82 36.85 -15.78 7.30
CA ASN A 82 35.51 -15.79 6.74
C ASN A 82 34.46 -15.64 7.86
N THR A 83 33.67 -14.57 7.82
CA THR A 83 32.66 -14.27 8.86
C THR A 83 31.32 -14.97 8.62
N ARG A 84 30.99 -15.28 7.36
CA ARG A 84 29.79 -16.01 6.96
C ARG A 84 30.13 -16.96 5.82
N VAL A 85 29.85 -18.24 5.99
CA VAL A 85 30.05 -19.30 4.99
C VAL A 85 28.75 -20.09 4.87
N ILE A 86 28.38 -20.48 3.65
CA ILE A 86 27.23 -21.36 3.36
C ILE A 86 27.70 -22.49 2.45
N SER A 87 27.23 -23.72 2.69
CA SER A 87 27.51 -24.84 1.80
C SER A 87 26.65 -24.75 0.54
N GLN A 88 27.12 -25.37 -0.55
CA GLN A 88 26.39 -25.34 -1.83
C GLN A 88 25.03 -26.05 -1.74
N GLU A 89 24.95 -27.16 -1.01
CA GLU A 89 23.71 -27.93 -0.78
C GLU A 89 22.69 -27.15 0.08
N ALA A 90 23.18 -26.42 1.09
CA ALA A 90 22.32 -25.54 1.88
C ALA A 90 21.81 -24.36 1.04
N LEU A 91 22.60 -23.90 0.07
CA LEU A 91 22.20 -22.83 -0.84
C LEU A 91 21.14 -23.29 -1.85
N SER A 92 21.28 -24.49 -2.44
CA SER A 92 20.30 -25.03 -3.38
C SER A 92 18.95 -25.30 -2.72
N SER A 93 18.96 -26.00 -1.57
CA SER A 93 17.74 -26.25 -0.79
C SER A 93 17.06 -24.96 -0.33
N PHE A 94 17.85 -23.94 0.04
CA PHE A 94 17.31 -22.62 0.39
C PHE A 94 16.67 -21.90 -0.81
N ARG A 95 17.27 -21.98 -2.00
CA ARG A 95 16.70 -21.39 -3.23
C ARG A 95 15.37 -22.04 -3.59
N GLU A 96 15.28 -23.36 -3.52
CA GLU A 96 14.05 -24.11 -3.79
C GLU A 96 12.94 -23.74 -2.79
N ALA A 97 13.25 -23.76 -1.48
CA ALA A 97 12.28 -23.43 -0.44
C ALA A 97 11.77 -21.98 -0.53
N VAL A 98 12.61 -21.03 -0.95
CA VAL A 98 12.19 -19.64 -1.16
C VAL A 98 11.39 -19.48 -2.44
N ALA A 99 11.75 -20.17 -3.53
CA ALA A 99 11.02 -20.11 -4.79
C ALA A 99 9.59 -20.67 -4.66
N GLU A 100 9.43 -21.79 -3.95
CA GLU A 100 8.12 -22.39 -3.68
C GLU A 100 7.21 -21.41 -2.92
N ARG A 101 7.75 -20.79 -1.87
CA ARG A 101 6.99 -19.90 -0.98
C ARG A 101 6.83 -18.46 -1.48
N ALA A 102 7.68 -18.01 -2.40
CA ALA A 102 7.58 -16.68 -3.01
C ALA A 102 6.33 -16.53 -3.90
N SER A 103 5.77 -17.66 -4.36
CA SER A 103 4.57 -17.68 -5.18
C SER A 103 3.26 -17.50 -4.38
N ASP A 104 3.29 -17.82 -3.08
CA ASP A 104 2.10 -17.76 -2.21
C ASP A 104 1.95 -16.37 -1.57
N PRO A 105 0.90 -15.60 -1.91
CA PRO A 105 0.70 -14.26 -1.36
C PRO A 105 0.31 -14.24 0.13
N TYR A 106 -0.04 -15.38 0.74
CA TYR A 106 -0.39 -15.49 2.14
C TYR A 106 0.79 -15.84 3.05
N GLN A 107 1.90 -16.30 2.48
CA GLN A 107 3.11 -16.60 3.23
C GLN A 107 4.04 -15.40 3.24
N VAL A 108 4.61 -15.10 4.42
CA VAL A 108 5.52 -13.97 4.56
C VAL A 108 6.79 -14.36 5.31
N LEU A 109 7.92 -13.89 4.77
CA LEU A 109 9.24 -14.12 5.33
C LEU A 109 9.59 -13.02 6.35
N LEU A 110 9.69 -13.39 7.62
CA LEU A 110 9.85 -12.42 8.73
C LEU A 110 11.30 -11.97 8.96
N LYS A 111 12.27 -12.88 8.84
CA LYS A 111 13.67 -12.65 9.23
C LYS A 111 14.58 -12.55 8.00
N THR A 112 14.37 -11.53 7.17
CA THR A 112 15.22 -11.26 5.99
C THR A 112 16.67 -10.94 6.35
N ASN A 113 16.91 -10.21 7.45
CA ASN A 113 18.25 -9.66 7.79
C ASN A 113 19.32 -10.71 8.10
N LYS A 114 18.93 -11.94 8.48
CA LYS A 114 19.86 -13.02 8.78
C LYS A 114 20.11 -13.94 7.58
N LEU A 115 19.27 -13.85 6.55
CA LEU A 115 19.29 -14.74 5.39
C LEU A 115 20.05 -14.09 4.24
N PRO A 116 20.87 -14.85 3.49
CA PRO A 116 21.63 -14.32 2.35
C PRO A 116 20.73 -14.15 1.12
N MET A 117 19.77 -13.22 1.19
CA MET A 117 18.79 -12.96 0.13
C MET A 117 19.43 -12.53 -1.21
N SER A 118 20.64 -11.99 -1.19
CA SER A 118 21.40 -11.65 -2.39
C SER A 118 21.71 -12.87 -3.25
N LEU A 119 21.98 -14.03 -2.63
CA LEU A 119 22.34 -15.27 -3.33
C LEU A 119 21.15 -15.97 -3.99
N ILE A 120 19.92 -15.49 -3.76
CA ILE A 120 18.70 -16.06 -4.37
C ILE A 120 18.43 -15.39 -5.72
N ARG A 121 18.82 -14.12 -5.89
CA ARG A 121 18.45 -13.27 -7.02
C ARG A 121 19.43 -13.33 -8.20
N ASP A 122 20.42 -14.21 -8.18
CA ASP A 122 21.38 -14.37 -9.28
C ASP A 122 20.65 -14.81 -10.56
N GLY A 123 20.49 -13.89 -11.51
CA GLY A 123 20.11 -14.19 -12.90
C GLY A 123 18.63 -14.09 -13.28
N GLN A 124 17.70 -13.81 -12.36
CA GLN A 124 16.26 -13.73 -12.70
C GLN A 124 15.77 -12.34 -13.15
N GLY A 125 16.66 -11.37 -13.33
CA GLY A 125 16.32 -10.02 -13.80
C GLY A 125 17.14 -9.62 -15.03
N VAL A 126 16.49 -9.60 -16.19
CA VAL A 126 17.08 -9.26 -17.49
C VAL A 126 17.69 -7.85 -17.47
N ASN A 127 19.03 -7.80 -17.53
CA ASN A 127 19.84 -6.76 -18.14
C ASN A 127 21.31 -7.20 -18.24
N GLY A 128 21.76 -8.12 -17.37
CA GLY A 128 23.14 -8.63 -17.38
C GLY A 128 23.55 -9.29 -18.71
N LEU A 129 22.70 -10.11 -19.35
CA LEU A 129 23.03 -10.73 -20.65
C LEU A 129 23.12 -9.72 -21.79
N LYS A 130 22.16 -8.79 -21.89
CA LYS A 130 22.19 -7.72 -22.89
C LYS A 130 23.34 -6.74 -22.64
N GLN A 131 23.60 -6.39 -21.39
CA GLN A 131 24.75 -5.57 -20.98
C GLN A 131 26.07 -6.29 -21.22
N HIS A 132 26.15 -7.59 -21.00
CA HIS A 132 27.34 -8.41 -21.28
C HIS A 132 27.57 -8.50 -22.79
N GLN A 133 26.54 -8.78 -23.59
CA GLN A 133 26.63 -8.76 -25.05
C GLN A 133 27.03 -7.38 -25.58
N ALA A 134 26.43 -6.30 -25.06
CA ALA A 134 26.79 -4.94 -25.43
C ALA A 134 28.22 -4.59 -24.99
N LYS A 135 28.64 -4.98 -23.79
CA LYS A 135 30.00 -4.81 -23.28
C LYS A 135 31.00 -5.55 -24.17
N MET A 136 30.76 -6.81 -24.48
CA MET A 136 31.58 -7.58 -25.41
C MET A 136 31.61 -6.95 -26.80
N ALA A 137 30.49 -6.40 -27.28
CA ALA A 137 30.44 -5.72 -28.58
C ALA A 137 31.29 -4.43 -28.58
N ILE A 138 31.25 -3.65 -27.51
CA ILE A 138 32.04 -2.41 -27.34
C ILE A 138 33.54 -2.74 -27.16
N GLU A 139 33.86 -3.76 -26.37
CA GLU A 139 35.25 -4.20 -26.17
C GLU A 139 35.87 -4.77 -27.45
N THR A 140 35.09 -5.49 -28.25
CA THR A 140 35.57 -6.05 -29.53
C THR A 140 35.56 -5.03 -30.66
N ASN A 141 34.64 -4.04 -30.64
CA ASN A 141 34.50 -3.03 -31.67
C ASN A 141 34.26 -1.64 -31.05
N PRO A 142 35.33 -0.94 -30.63
CA PRO A 142 35.22 0.40 -30.07
C PRO A 142 34.57 1.39 -31.06
N TYR A 143 33.91 2.43 -30.54
CA TYR A 143 33.24 3.44 -31.38
C TYR A 143 34.20 4.17 -32.33
N SER A 144 35.44 4.44 -31.90
CA SER A 144 36.49 5.06 -32.72
C SER A 144 36.87 4.23 -33.95
N ASP A 145 36.75 2.91 -33.82
CA ASP A 145 37.22 1.94 -34.82
C ASP A 145 36.06 1.52 -35.74
N THR A 146 34.82 1.71 -35.29
CA THR A 146 33.61 1.42 -36.05
C THR A 146 33.14 2.60 -36.89
N PHE A 147 33.27 3.85 -36.41
CA PHE A 147 32.83 5.05 -37.13
C PHE A 147 33.74 6.26 -36.87
N GLY A 148 34.01 7.06 -37.91
CA GLY A 148 34.82 8.28 -37.83
C GLY A 148 36.13 8.24 -38.66
N PRO A 149 37.00 9.26 -38.53
CA PRO A 149 38.19 9.41 -39.37
C PRO A 149 39.22 8.27 -39.23
N LYS A 150 39.21 7.57 -38.09
CA LYS A 150 40.09 6.43 -37.78
C LYS A 150 39.39 5.08 -37.91
N ALA A 151 38.19 5.03 -38.50
CA ALA A 151 37.41 3.81 -38.62
C ALA A 151 38.17 2.70 -39.38
N GLN A 152 38.32 1.55 -38.71
CA GLN A 152 38.95 0.34 -39.25
C GLN A 152 37.92 -0.63 -39.85
N ARG A 153 36.63 -0.47 -39.51
CA ARG A 153 35.56 -1.32 -40.03
C ARG A 153 35.29 -1.04 -41.51
N LYS A 154 35.74 -1.94 -42.39
CA LYS A 154 35.52 -1.85 -43.85
C LYS A 154 34.29 -2.61 -44.38
N ARG A 155 33.81 -3.63 -43.65
CA ARG A 155 32.68 -4.48 -44.07
C ARG A 155 31.62 -4.58 -42.97
N VAL A 156 30.36 -4.67 -43.39
CA VAL A 156 29.23 -4.91 -42.49
C VAL A 156 29.12 -6.41 -42.22
N LYS A 157 28.88 -6.78 -40.96
CA LYS A 157 28.48 -8.15 -40.59
C LYS A 157 26.97 -8.22 -40.81
N LEU A 158 26.55 -8.80 -41.94
CA LEU A 158 25.15 -9.06 -42.22
C LEU A 158 24.76 -10.41 -41.60
N GLY A 159 23.56 -10.51 -41.04
CA GLY A 159 23.01 -11.77 -40.51
C GLY A 159 22.47 -12.70 -41.61
N VAL A 160 22.82 -12.43 -42.87
CA VAL A 160 22.17 -12.99 -44.05
C VAL A 160 23.24 -13.59 -44.96
N ALA A 161 22.99 -14.78 -45.51
CA ALA A 161 23.95 -15.53 -46.31
C ALA A 161 23.84 -15.25 -47.82
N SER A 162 22.64 -14.93 -48.32
CA SER A 162 22.38 -14.69 -49.75
C SER A 162 21.64 -13.38 -50.02
N LEU A 163 21.67 -12.92 -51.28
CA LEU A 163 20.94 -11.73 -51.70
C LEU A 163 19.41 -11.95 -51.70
N GLU A 164 18.99 -13.18 -51.98
CA GLU A 164 17.57 -13.59 -51.96
C GLU A 164 16.99 -13.52 -50.54
N ASP A 165 17.74 -14.01 -49.54
CA ASP A 165 17.35 -13.92 -48.14
C ASP A 165 17.22 -12.46 -47.68
N LEU A 166 18.13 -11.59 -48.14
CA LEU A 166 18.11 -10.16 -47.81
C LEU A 166 16.86 -9.48 -48.40
N ALA A 167 16.53 -9.80 -49.66
CA ALA A 167 15.33 -9.30 -50.32
C ALA A 167 14.04 -9.81 -49.64
N GLY A 168 14.04 -11.05 -49.17
CA GLY A 168 12.95 -11.61 -48.38
C GLY A 168 12.76 -10.94 -47.02
N GLU A 169 13.85 -10.63 -46.31
CA GLU A 169 13.79 -9.88 -45.04
C GLU A 169 13.36 -8.43 -45.23
N THR A 170 13.84 -7.74 -46.28
CA THR A 170 13.45 -6.35 -46.55
C THR A 170 11.97 -6.21 -46.88
N ALA A 171 11.40 -7.16 -47.65
CA ALA A 171 9.96 -7.19 -47.90
C ALA A 171 9.16 -7.32 -46.59
N LYS A 172 9.52 -8.28 -45.72
CA LYS A 172 8.89 -8.45 -44.40
C LYS A 172 9.03 -7.21 -43.51
N MET A 173 10.19 -6.55 -43.53
CA MET A 173 10.40 -5.31 -42.79
C MET A 173 9.56 -4.16 -43.33
N HIS A 174 9.36 -4.09 -44.65
CA HIS A 174 8.50 -3.11 -45.28
C HIS A 174 7.03 -3.36 -44.93
N ASP A 175 6.56 -4.61 -45.02
CA ASP A 175 5.20 -4.98 -44.63
C ASP A 175 4.96 -4.64 -43.15
N ALA A 176 5.89 -4.99 -42.26
CA ALA A 176 5.81 -4.63 -40.84
C ALA A 176 5.90 -3.12 -40.57
N TYR A 177 6.54 -2.34 -41.47
CA TYR A 177 6.56 -0.88 -41.40
C TYR A 177 5.21 -0.31 -41.81
N VAL A 178 4.66 -0.79 -42.93
CA VAL A 178 3.33 -0.40 -43.43
C VAL A 178 2.26 -0.74 -42.40
N GLU A 179 2.29 -1.94 -41.83
CA GLU A 179 1.39 -2.31 -40.73
C GLU A 179 1.51 -1.37 -39.53
N LYS A 180 2.73 -0.91 -39.17
CA LYS A 180 2.92 0.04 -38.08
C LYS A 180 2.44 1.44 -38.42
N SER A 181 2.66 1.92 -39.64
CA SER A 181 2.14 3.22 -40.08
C SER A 181 0.62 3.21 -40.17
N ASP A 182 0.06 2.09 -40.62
CA ASP A 182 -1.38 1.86 -40.70
C ASP A 182 -1.96 1.71 -39.29
N HIS A 183 -1.29 1.05 -38.34
CA HIS A 183 -1.73 1.03 -36.94
C HIS A 183 -1.68 2.41 -36.26
N GLN A 184 -0.81 3.31 -36.72
CA GLN A 184 -0.76 4.70 -36.27
C GLN A 184 -1.83 5.58 -36.91
N THR A 185 -2.62 5.06 -37.86
CA THR A 185 -3.71 5.78 -38.53
C THR A 185 -5.01 4.97 -38.39
N HIS A 186 -6.06 5.53 -37.79
CA HIS A 186 -7.35 4.86 -37.74
C HIS A 186 -7.91 4.64 -39.16
N ALA A 187 -8.90 3.75 -39.31
CA ALA A 187 -9.55 3.43 -40.59
C ALA A 187 -10.20 4.64 -41.32
N ASP A 188 -10.31 5.79 -40.64
CA ASP A 188 -10.80 7.07 -41.15
C ASP A 188 -9.65 8.05 -41.54
N GLY A 189 -8.39 7.59 -41.53
CA GLY A 189 -7.21 8.40 -41.87
C GLY A 189 -6.71 9.33 -40.77
N SER A 190 -7.37 9.38 -39.60
CA SER A 190 -6.92 10.16 -38.44
C SER A 190 -5.81 9.46 -37.66
N LEU A 191 -4.76 10.19 -37.23
CA LEU A 191 -3.68 9.63 -36.39
C LEU A 191 -4.22 9.02 -35.08
N ALA A 192 -3.89 7.76 -34.83
CA ALA A 192 -4.16 7.07 -33.59
C ALA A 192 -3.30 7.66 -32.47
N VAL A 193 -3.95 8.42 -31.59
CA VAL A 193 -3.32 9.16 -30.50
C VAL A 193 -2.61 8.20 -29.53
N SER A 194 -1.31 7.99 -29.76
CA SER A 194 -0.38 7.56 -28.73
C SER A 194 0.32 8.78 -28.16
N GLY A 195 -0.31 9.42 -27.18
CA GLY A 195 0.34 10.24 -26.15
C GLY A 195 1.04 11.55 -26.56
N ASP A 196 1.39 11.77 -27.83
CA ASP A 196 1.89 13.05 -28.31
C ASP A 196 0.75 13.83 -28.97
N VAL A 197 0.47 14.98 -28.38
CA VAL A 197 -0.51 15.98 -28.80
C VAL A 197 0.00 16.65 -30.08
N SER A 198 0.09 15.89 -31.17
CA SER A 198 0.45 16.42 -32.47
C SER A 198 -0.75 17.18 -33.02
N ALA A 199 -0.51 18.41 -33.47
CA ALA A 199 -1.51 19.29 -34.05
C ALA A 199 -2.33 18.54 -35.10
N VAL A 200 -3.66 18.58 -34.97
CA VAL A 200 -4.55 18.11 -36.03
C VAL A 200 -4.36 19.07 -37.19
N GLN A 201 -3.73 18.57 -38.26
CA GLN A 201 -3.43 19.37 -39.44
C GLN A 201 -4.58 19.22 -40.42
N ASP A 202 -5.65 19.98 -40.18
CA ASP A 202 -6.82 20.00 -41.06
C ASP A 202 -6.56 21.00 -42.19
N GLY A 203 -5.81 20.56 -43.21
CA GLY A 203 -5.62 21.16 -44.55
C GLY A 203 -5.00 22.57 -44.66
N ALA A 204 -5.41 23.52 -43.81
CA ALA A 204 -5.01 24.94 -43.86
C ALA A 204 -4.92 25.62 -42.47
N HIS A 205 -5.39 25.00 -41.38
CA HIS A 205 -5.34 25.58 -40.03
C HIS A 205 -4.62 24.66 -39.05
N THR A 206 -3.51 25.14 -38.45
CA THR A 206 -2.85 24.47 -37.33
C THR A 206 -3.59 24.83 -36.04
N THR A 207 -4.54 23.99 -35.63
CA THR A 207 -5.17 24.10 -34.30
C THR A 207 -4.33 23.34 -33.29
N MET A 208 -3.77 24.05 -32.31
CA MET A 208 -3.10 23.43 -31.17
C MET A 208 -4.11 23.12 -30.06
N ALA A 209 -3.95 21.97 -29.42
CA ALA A 209 -4.77 21.64 -28.27
C ALA A 209 -4.47 22.59 -27.11
N THR A 210 -5.50 22.90 -26.32
CA THR A 210 -5.37 23.70 -25.11
C THR A 210 -4.52 23.00 -24.06
N ALA A 211 -3.82 23.77 -23.23
CA ALA A 211 -2.99 23.21 -22.16
C ALA A 211 -3.84 22.43 -21.14
N VAL A 212 -3.32 21.30 -20.66
CA VAL A 212 -3.98 20.53 -19.59
C VAL A 212 -3.95 21.33 -18.29
N GLU A 213 -5.11 21.43 -17.64
CA GLU A 213 -5.28 22.18 -16.41
C GLU A 213 -4.41 21.65 -15.25
N SER A 214 -3.89 22.56 -14.41
CA SER A 214 -3.07 22.17 -13.25
C SER A 214 -3.81 21.39 -12.16
N VAL A 215 -5.14 21.34 -12.21
CA VAL A 215 -5.97 20.61 -11.24
C VAL A 215 -5.72 19.09 -11.32
N PHE A 216 -5.43 18.57 -12.51
CA PHE A 216 -5.15 17.15 -12.76
C PHE A 216 -3.81 16.69 -12.15
N SER A 217 -2.88 17.61 -11.87
CA SER A 217 -1.57 17.30 -11.28
C SER A 217 -1.54 17.35 -9.75
N LYS A 218 -2.63 17.75 -9.06
CA LYS A 218 -2.61 18.00 -7.60
C LYS A 218 -2.26 16.77 -6.74
N GLY A 219 -2.51 15.55 -7.23
CA GLY A 219 -2.15 14.30 -6.57
C GLY A 219 -0.69 13.86 -6.72
N GLN A 220 0.09 14.55 -7.56
CA GLN A 220 1.45 14.15 -7.97
C GLN A 220 2.55 15.01 -7.31
N SER A 221 2.21 15.86 -6.34
CA SER A 221 3.16 16.78 -5.70
C SER A 221 4.24 16.05 -4.91
N LYS A 222 5.51 16.49 -5.05
CA LYS A 222 6.66 16.00 -4.25
C LYS A 222 6.37 15.99 -2.75
N ARG A 223 5.62 16.98 -2.24
CA ARG A 223 5.21 17.05 -0.84
C ARG A 223 4.42 15.81 -0.41
N ILE A 224 3.43 15.41 -1.21
CA ILE A 224 2.55 14.27 -0.92
C ILE A 224 3.34 12.96 -1.03
N TRP A 225 4.17 12.82 -2.05
CA TRP A 225 5.04 11.65 -2.22
C TRP A 225 6.04 11.49 -1.08
N ASN A 226 6.63 12.58 -0.58
CA ASN A 226 7.49 12.53 0.60
C ASN A 226 6.73 12.06 1.85
N GLU A 227 5.47 12.48 2.02
CA GLU A 227 4.62 11.98 3.11
C GLU A 227 4.32 10.49 2.94
N LEU A 228 4.01 10.03 1.72
CA LEU A 228 3.81 8.61 1.42
C LEU A 228 5.05 7.77 1.80
N TYR A 229 6.24 8.17 1.36
CA TYR A 229 7.46 7.40 1.66
C TYR A 229 7.78 7.37 3.15
N LYS A 230 7.50 8.43 3.91
CA LYS A 230 7.59 8.42 5.39
C LYS A 230 6.64 7.41 6.01
N VAL A 231 5.40 7.33 5.52
CA VAL A 231 4.39 6.38 6.01
C VAL A 231 4.83 4.95 5.72
N ILE A 232 5.26 4.68 4.47
CA ILE A 232 5.79 3.37 4.09
C ILE A 232 6.97 3.02 5.00
N ASP A 233 7.94 3.94 5.17
CA ASP A 233 9.12 3.71 6.00
C ASP A 233 8.79 3.39 7.47
N SER A 234 7.87 4.17 8.04
CA SER A 234 7.47 4.04 9.45
C SER A 234 6.52 2.88 9.73
N SER A 235 6.00 2.21 8.70
CA SER A 235 5.02 1.13 8.82
C SER A 235 5.68 -0.26 8.73
N ASP A 236 5.19 -1.19 9.54
CA ASP A 236 5.52 -2.61 9.44
C ASP A 236 4.53 -3.32 8.49
N VAL A 237 3.28 -2.87 8.49
CA VAL A 237 2.19 -3.36 7.63
C VAL A 237 1.63 -2.19 6.82
N VAL A 238 1.48 -2.36 5.52
CA VAL A 238 0.91 -1.39 4.59
C VAL A 238 -0.42 -1.93 4.07
N ILE A 239 -1.49 -1.18 4.33
CA ILE A 239 -2.83 -1.44 3.81
C ILE A 239 -3.08 -0.53 2.61
N HIS A 240 -3.29 -1.13 1.44
CA HIS A 240 -3.70 -0.43 0.23
C HIS A 240 -5.22 -0.40 0.14
N VAL A 241 -5.79 0.79 0.28
CA VAL A 241 -7.24 1.00 0.20
C VAL A 241 -7.64 1.30 -1.23
N ILE A 242 -8.49 0.44 -1.78
CA ILE A 242 -8.95 0.41 -3.17
C ILE A 242 -10.46 0.66 -3.20
N ASP A 243 -10.98 1.40 -4.20
CA ASP A 243 -12.42 1.64 -4.36
C ASP A 243 -13.09 0.46 -5.07
N ALA A 244 -14.15 -0.11 -4.48
CA ALA A 244 -14.85 -1.28 -5.01
C ALA A 244 -15.50 -1.08 -6.39
N ARG A 245 -15.77 0.17 -6.78
CA ARG A 245 -16.39 0.49 -8.08
C ARG A 245 -15.43 0.34 -9.24
N ASP A 246 -14.15 0.72 -9.04
CA ASP A 246 -13.09 0.59 -10.05
C ASP A 246 -11.76 0.21 -9.38
N PRO A 247 -11.58 -1.09 -9.05
CA PRO A 247 -10.43 -1.51 -8.26
C PRO A 247 -9.11 -1.38 -9.01
N GLU A 248 -9.05 -1.76 -10.29
CA GLU A 248 -7.81 -1.66 -11.08
C GLU A 248 -7.43 -0.20 -11.38
N GLY A 249 -8.40 0.69 -11.64
CA GLY A 249 -8.10 2.11 -11.85
C GLY A 249 -7.61 2.83 -10.58
N THR A 250 -8.04 2.39 -9.40
CA THR A 250 -7.60 2.94 -8.11
C THR A 250 -6.42 2.19 -7.47
N ARG A 251 -5.82 1.25 -8.20
CA ARG A 251 -4.67 0.46 -7.76
C ARG A 251 -3.35 1.08 -8.20
N CYS A 252 -2.47 1.34 -7.23
CA CYS A 252 -1.13 1.88 -7.48
C CYS A 252 -0.05 0.80 -7.68
N ARG A 253 0.09 0.26 -8.90
CA ARG A 253 1.11 -0.76 -9.25
C ARG A 253 2.55 -0.30 -9.00
N SER A 254 2.84 0.99 -9.17
CA SER A 254 4.17 1.56 -8.93
C SER A 254 4.60 1.45 -7.46
N ILE A 255 3.67 1.68 -6.53
CA ILE A 255 3.93 1.56 -5.09
C ILE A 255 4.07 0.09 -4.69
N GLU A 256 3.26 -0.80 -5.27
CA GLU A 256 3.39 -2.24 -5.06
C GLU A 256 4.76 -2.76 -5.50
N LYS A 257 5.21 -2.34 -6.69
CA LYS A 257 6.55 -2.65 -7.21
C LYS A 257 7.65 -2.13 -6.28
N TYR A 258 7.55 -0.87 -5.84
CA TYR A 258 8.50 -0.28 -4.91
C TYR A 258 8.59 -1.06 -3.59
N ILE A 259 7.45 -1.42 -2.97
CA ILE A 259 7.45 -2.21 -1.73
C ILE A 259 8.08 -3.60 -1.97
N ARG A 260 7.78 -4.25 -3.09
CA ARG A 260 8.35 -5.57 -3.43
C ARG A 260 9.87 -5.53 -3.64
N GLU A 261 10.37 -4.49 -4.29
CA GLU A 261 11.79 -4.36 -4.64
C GLU A 261 12.62 -3.84 -3.47
N GLU A 262 12.20 -2.74 -2.85
CA GLU A 262 12.96 -1.99 -1.84
C GLU A 262 12.63 -2.40 -0.39
N ALA A 263 11.40 -2.83 -0.12
CA ALA A 263 10.92 -3.11 1.24
C ALA A 263 10.20 -4.47 1.38
N PRO A 264 10.81 -5.60 0.97
CA PRO A 264 10.16 -6.91 0.97
C PRO A 264 9.80 -7.45 2.37
N HIS A 265 10.34 -6.84 3.43
CA HIS A 265 10.04 -7.20 4.82
C HIS A 265 8.71 -6.60 5.32
N LYS A 266 8.08 -5.70 4.55
CA LYS A 266 6.79 -5.08 4.89
C LYS A 266 5.64 -5.89 4.33
N HIS A 267 4.57 -5.99 5.11
CA HIS A 267 3.37 -6.75 4.73
C HIS A 267 2.44 -5.85 3.90
N LEU A 268 2.12 -6.23 2.67
CA LEU A 268 1.19 -5.49 1.81
C LEU A 268 -0.16 -6.22 1.75
N ILE A 269 -1.24 -5.51 2.06
CA ILE A 269 -2.61 -6.06 2.15
C ILE A 269 -3.56 -5.13 1.41
N PHE A 270 -4.55 -5.68 0.70
CA PHE A 270 -5.57 -4.89 0.04
C PHE A 270 -6.85 -4.82 0.87
N VAL A 271 -7.45 -3.63 0.89
CA VAL A 271 -8.77 -3.40 1.47
C VAL A 271 -9.65 -2.77 0.39
N LEU A 272 -10.60 -3.56 -0.10
CA LEU A 272 -11.62 -3.15 -1.05
C LEU A 272 -12.72 -2.43 -0.28
N ASN A 273 -12.77 -1.11 -0.37
CA ASN A 273 -13.70 -0.26 0.38
C ASN A 273 -14.85 0.24 -0.51
N LYS A 274 -15.93 0.72 0.13
CA LYS A 274 -17.18 1.13 -0.53
C LYS A 274 -17.96 -0.02 -1.17
N CYS A 275 -17.89 -1.21 -0.55
CA CYS A 275 -18.63 -2.37 -1.02
C CYS A 275 -20.16 -2.19 -0.99
N ASP A 276 -20.68 -1.17 -0.32
CA ASP A 276 -22.08 -0.75 -0.32
C ASP A 276 -22.55 -0.17 -1.66
N LEU A 277 -21.64 0.37 -2.48
CA LEU A 277 -21.98 0.98 -3.77
C LEU A 277 -22.07 -0.03 -4.92
N VAL A 278 -21.66 -1.28 -4.68
CA VAL A 278 -21.60 -2.34 -5.70
C VAL A 278 -22.41 -3.57 -5.25
N PRO A 279 -22.97 -4.35 -6.19
CA PRO A 279 -23.62 -5.60 -5.83
C PRO A 279 -22.68 -6.59 -5.13
N THR A 280 -23.20 -7.37 -4.19
CA THR A 280 -22.41 -8.33 -3.39
C THR A 280 -21.66 -9.35 -4.26
N GLY A 281 -22.27 -9.82 -5.36
CA GLY A 281 -21.63 -10.74 -6.30
C GLY A 281 -20.38 -10.14 -6.97
N VAL A 282 -20.42 -8.86 -7.29
CA VAL A 282 -19.31 -8.11 -7.90
C VAL A 282 -18.19 -7.92 -6.89
N ALA A 283 -18.52 -7.49 -5.66
CA ALA A 283 -17.52 -7.37 -4.59
C ALA A 283 -16.82 -8.70 -4.31
N ALA A 284 -17.56 -9.81 -4.26
CA ALA A 284 -16.98 -11.14 -4.04
C ALA A 284 -16.08 -11.59 -5.19
N ALA A 285 -16.44 -11.28 -6.44
CA ALA A 285 -15.61 -11.57 -7.61
C ALA A 285 -14.30 -10.74 -7.62
N TRP A 286 -14.36 -9.46 -7.28
CA TRP A 286 -13.17 -8.62 -7.14
C TRP A 286 -12.24 -9.10 -6.02
N VAL A 287 -12.79 -9.48 -4.86
CA VAL A 287 -11.98 -10.07 -3.78
C VAL A 287 -11.28 -11.33 -4.27
N ARG A 288 -11.96 -12.22 -5.01
CA ARG A 288 -11.35 -13.43 -5.59
C ARG A 288 -10.24 -13.11 -6.57
N HIS A 289 -10.44 -12.14 -7.45
CA HIS A 289 -9.44 -11.72 -8.43
C HIS A 289 -8.20 -11.14 -7.75
N LEU A 290 -8.38 -10.19 -6.83
CA LEU A 290 -7.28 -9.51 -6.14
C LEU A 290 -6.54 -10.40 -5.14
N SER A 291 -7.23 -11.38 -4.55
CA SER A 291 -6.63 -12.37 -3.64
C SER A 291 -5.58 -13.27 -4.29
N LYS A 292 -5.51 -13.31 -5.62
CA LYS A 292 -4.44 -14.00 -6.37
C LYS A 292 -3.09 -13.26 -6.22
N ASP A 293 -3.14 -11.93 -6.08
CA ASP A 293 -1.95 -11.10 -5.96
C ASP A 293 -1.57 -10.84 -4.50
N HIS A 294 -2.55 -10.43 -3.68
CA HIS A 294 -2.33 -10.03 -2.29
C HIS A 294 -3.57 -10.34 -1.43
N PRO A 295 -3.40 -10.65 -0.13
CA PRO A 295 -4.54 -10.85 0.77
C PRO A 295 -5.49 -9.65 0.72
N THR A 296 -6.76 -9.90 0.37
CA THR A 296 -7.74 -8.84 0.11
C THR A 296 -8.95 -8.98 1.03
N LEU A 297 -9.34 -7.88 1.69
CA LEU A 297 -10.54 -7.81 2.52
C LEU A 297 -11.57 -6.85 1.92
N ALA A 298 -12.84 -7.25 1.91
CA ALA A 298 -13.95 -6.34 1.61
C ALA A 298 -14.34 -5.53 2.86
N PHE A 299 -14.65 -4.25 2.67
CA PHE A 299 -14.92 -3.31 3.75
C PHE A 299 -16.00 -2.30 3.37
N HIS A 300 -16.81 -1.94 4.36
CA HIS A 300 -17.68 -0.77 4.31
C HIS A 300 -17.43 0.09 5.54
N ALA A 301 -16.94 1.30 5.32
CA ALA A 301 -16.55 2.23 6.36
C ALA A 301 -17.73 3.08 6.83
N SER A 302 -18.24 2.76 8.01
CA SER A 302 -19.26 3.53 8.72
C SER A 302 -19.04 3.37 10.23
N ILE A 303 -19.25 4.43 11.00
CA ILE A 303 -19.07 4.38 12.47
C ILE A 303 -20.14 3.49 13.12
N ASN A 304 -21.36 3.52 12.57
CA ASN A 304 -22.53 2.85 13.13
C ASN A 304 -22.78 1.48 12.49
N ASN A 305 -22.70 1.39 11.17
CA ASN A 305 -23.02 0.16 10.42
C ASN A 305 -21.84 -0.26 9.55
N SER A 306 -20.77 -0.78 10.15
CA SER A 306 -19.56 -1.20 9.43
C SER A 306 -19.63 -2.65 8.97
N PHE A 307 -19.04 -2.94 7.80
CA PHE A 307 -18.74 -4.30 7.35
C PHE A 307 -17.22 -4.53 7.28
N GLY A 308 -16.75 -5.74 7.59
CA GLY A 308 -15.32 -6.09 7.53
C GLY A 308 -14.46 -5.63 8.72
N LYS A 309 -15.01 -4.85 9.66
CA LYS A 309 -14.30 -4.35 10.85
C LYS A 309 -13.67 -5.44 11.70
N GLY A 310 -14.44 -6.48 12.05
CA GLY A 310 -13.95 -7.59 12.88
C GLY A 310 -12.81 -8.37 12.20
N SER A 311 -12.98 -8.64 10.91
CA SER A 311 -11.99 -9.32 10.07
C SER A 311 -10.66 -8.55 10.01
N LEU A 312 -10.71 -7.24 9.77
CA LEU A 312 -9.51 -6.40 9.73
C LEU A 312 -8.82 -6.34 11.10
N ILE A 313 -9.58 -6.23 12.20
CA ILE A 313 -9.01 -6.25 13.57
C ILE A 313 -8.34 -7.60 13.86
N GLN A 314 -8.96 -8.71 13.46
CA GLN A 314 -8.39 -10.05 13.63
C GLN A 314 -7.08 -10.20 12.86
N LEU A 315 -7.05 -9.73 11.61
CA LEU A 315 -5.84 -9.74 10.78
C LEU A 315 -4.72 -8.91 11.42
N LEU A 316 -5.02 -7.70 11.90
CA LEU A 316 -4.03 -6.86 12.59
C LEU A 316 -3.52 -7.50 13.90
N ARG A 317 -4.38 -8.23 14.62
CA ARG A 317 -3.96 -9.01 15.80
C ARG A 317 -3.02 -10.16 15.43
N GLN A 318 -3.25 -10.83 14.29
CA GLN A 318 -2.35 -11.86 13.79
C GLN A 318 -0.95 -11.28 13.51
N PHE A 319 -0.86 -10.14 12.83
CA PHE A 319 0.43 -9.44 12.67
C PHE A 319 1.05 -9.02 14.00
N SER A 320 0.22 -8.59 14.98
CA SER A 320 0.68 -8.29 16.33
C SER A 320 1.25 -9.47 17.10
N ALA A 321 0.75 -10.68 16.85
CA ALA A 321 1.28 -11.90 17.42
C ALA A 321 2.54 -12.35 16.66
N LEU A 322 2.57 -12.16 15.34
CA LEU A 322 3.66 -12.54 14.46
C LEU A 322 4.95 -11.76 14.76
N HIS A 323 4.84 -10.45 15.02
CA HIS A 323 5.96 -9.61 15.46
C HIS A 323 5.95 -9.44 16.98
N SER A 324 6.07 -10.55 17.71
CA SER A 324 6.10 -10.55 19.17
C SER A 324 7.36 -9.88 19.73
N GLU A 325 8.48 -9.90 19.00
CA GLU A 325 9.71 -9.21 19.41
C GLU A 325 9.58 -7.68 19.40
N ARG A 326 8.62 -7.15 18.63
CA ARG A 326 8.35 -5.71 18.55
C ARG A 326 7.36 -5.31 19.64
N LYS A 327 7.74 -4.25 20.38
CA LYS A 327 6.88 -3.66 21.42
C LYS A 327 5.56 -3.14 20.85
N GLN A 328 5.60 -2.59 19.64
CA GLN A 328 4.48 -2.02 18.94
C GLN A 328 4.63 -2.22 17.43
N ILE A 329 3.50 -2.18 16.73
CA ILE A 329 3.40 -2.31 15.28
C ILE A 329 2.70 -1.08 14.73
N SER A 330 3.22 -0.58 13.62
CA SER A 330 2.65 0.52 12.86
C SER A 330 2.03 0.03 11.56
N VAL A 331 0.78 0.44 11.32
CA VAL A 331 -0.01 0.07 10.14
C VAL A 331 -0.28 1.32 9.30
N GLY A 332 0.29 1.41 8.11
CA GLY A 332 0.10 2.53 7.19
C GLY A 332 -1.07 2.32 6.24
N PHE A 333 -1.93 3.32 6.05
CA PHE A 333 -2.99 3.30 5.04
C PHE A 333 -2.56 4.11 3.81
N ILE A 334 -2.49 3.47 2.65
CA ILE A 334 -2.13 4.09 1.36
C ILE A 334 -3.25 3.91 0.34
N GLY A 335 -3.23 4.68 -0.74
CA GLY A 335 -4.18 4.56 -1.86
C GLY A 335 -4.66 5.93 -2.38
N TYR A 336 -5.48 5.89 -3.43
CA TYR A 336 -6.00 7.08 -4.11
C TYR A 336 -6.76 8.04 -3.17
N PRO A 337 -6.85 9.34 -3.50
CA PRO A 337 -7.79 10.25 -2.85
C PRO A 337 -9.22 9.68 -2.84
N ASN A 338 -10.01 10.02 -1.82
CA ASN A 338 -11.42 9.60 -1.71
C ASN A 338 -11.73 8.09 -1.69
N THR A 339 -10.73 7.20 -1.60
CA THR A 339 -10.98 5.75 -1.42
C THR A 339 -11.49 5.39 -0.02
N GLY A 340 -11.37 6.31 0.96
CA GLY A 340 -11.94 6.16 2.30
C GLY A 340 -10.95 5.73 3.40
N LYS A 341 -9.64 5.96 3.22
CA LYS A 341 -8.58 5.70 4.23
C LYS A 341 -8.94 6.21 5.63
N SER A 342 -9.19 7.51 5.77
CA SER A 342 -9.56 8.16 7.03
C SER A 342 -10.89 7.65 7.60
N SER A 343 -11.84 7.27 6.73
CA SER A 343 -13.13 6.68 7.14
C SER A 343 -12.96 5.28 7.73
N ILE A 344 -12.05 4.46 7.18
CA ILE A 344 -11.72 3.14 7.73
C ILE A 344 -11.12 3.30 9.13
N ILE A 345 -10.21 4.26 9.32
CA ILE A 345 -9.60 4.52 10.64
C ILE A 345 -10.66 4.94 11.66
N ASN A 346 -11.57 5.86 11.30
CA ASN A 346 -12.68 6.27 12.16
C ASN A 346 -13.59 5.10 12.52
N THR A 347 -13.84 4.20 11.57
CA THR A 347 -14.64 2.98 11.76
C THR A 347 -13.97 2.01 12.75
N LEU A 348 -12.67 1.79 12.59
CA LEU A 348 -11.87 0.98 13.52
C LEU A 348 -11.90 1.56 14.94
N ARG A 349 -11.77 2.89 15.07
CA ARG A 349 -11.84 3.59 16.36
C ARG A 349 -13.25 3.76 16.92
N LYS A 350 -14.31 3.50 16.14
CA LYS A 350 -15.72 3.74 16.48
C LYS A 350 -15.99 5.20 16.92
N LYS A 351 -15.20 6.16 16.43
CA LYS A 351 -15.35 7.59 16.69
C LYS A 351 -14.66 8.40 15.60
N LYS A 352 -15.05 9.67 15.44
CA LYS A 352 -14.42 10.60 14.49
C LYS A 352 -13.06 11.07 15.05
N VAL A 353 -11.97 10.51 14.52
CA VAL A 353 -10.58 10.88 14.86
C VAL A 353 -9.94 11.65 13.71
N CYS A 354 -10.04 11.14 12.48
CA CYS A 354 -9.62 11.84 11.28
C CYS A 354 -10.74 12.73 10.74
N THR A 355 -10.39 13.88 10.16
CA THR A 355 -11.33 14.66 9.34
C THR A 355 -11.66 13.91 8.06
N VAL A 356 -12.93 13.94 7.66
CA VAL A 356 -13.45 13.26 6.47
C VAL A 356 -14.39 14.21 5.74
N ALA A 357 -14.25 14.28 4.43
CA ALA A 357 -15.09 15.06 3.54
C ALA A 357 -15.22 14.31 2.20
N PRO A 358 -16.31 14.54 1.43
CA PRO A 358 -16.46 13.98 0.08
C PRO A 358 -15.58 14.68 -0.97
N ILE A 359 -14.73 15.61 -0.54
CA ILE A 359 -13.87 16.43 -1.40
C ILE A 359 -12.43 15.89 -1.27
N PRO A 360 -11.69 15.73 -2.38
CA PRO A 360 -10.29 15.30 -2.30
C PRO A 360 -9.40 16.34 -1.63
N GLY A 361 -8.32 15.85 -1.00
CA GLY A 361 -7.30 16.67 -0.36
C GLY A 361 -7.63 17.13 1.06
N GLU A 362 -8.58 16.48 1.73
CA GLU A 362 -8.91 16.73 3.14
C GLU A 362 -7.72 16.37 4.06
N THR A 363 -7.23 15.14 3.98
CA THR A 363 -6.02 14.72 4.67
C THR A 363 -4.79 15.25 3.94
N LYS A 364 -4.06 16.20 4.56
CA LYS A 364 -2.89 16.86 3.96
C LYS A 364 -1.54 16.36 4.47
N VAL A 365 -1.50 15.85 5.70
CA VAL A 365 -0.29 15.45 6.43
C VAL A 365 -0.58 14.13 7.14
N TRP A 366 0.43 13.27 7.26
CA TRP A 366 0.29 12.02 7.99
C TRP A 366 0.04 12.23 9.49
N GLN A 367 -0.63 11.27 10.13
CA GLN A 367 -0.92 11.32 11.57
C GLN A 367 -0.95 9.93 12.19
N TYR A 368 -0.45 9.84 13.43
CA TYR A 368 -0.47 8.61 14.23
C TYR A 368 -1.73 8.50 15.08
N ILE A 369 -2.39 7.35 15.00
CA ILE A 369 -3.64 7.06 15.70
C ILE A 369 -3.52 5.71 16.39
N THR A 370 -3.52 5.71 17.72
CA THR A 370 -3.47 4.46 18.51
C THR A 370 -4.79 3.70 18.42
N LEU A 371 -4.77 2.46 17.92
CA LEU A 371 -5.95 1.57 17.94
C LEU A 371 -6.00 0.75 19.23
N MET A 372 -4.87 0.10 19.56
CA MET A 372 -4.65 -0.67 20.78
C MET A 372 -3.29 -0.29 21.37
N LYS A 373 -2.98 -0.71 22.61
CA LYS A 373 -1.67 -0.40 23.24
C LYS A 373 -0.45 -0.78 22.37
N ARG A 374 -0.58 -1.84 21.55
CA ARG A 374 0.48 -2.34 20.66
C ARG A 374 0.33 -1.95 19.19
N ILE A 375 -0.83 -1.43 18.74
CA ILE A 375 -1.10 -1.20 17.32
C ILE A 375 -1.38 0.28 17.07
N TYR A 376 -0.55 0.89 16.24
CA TYR A 376 -0.71 2.26 15.75
C TYR A 376 -1.13 2.25 14.28
N LEU A 377 -2.08 3.10 13.94
CA LEU A 377 -2.52 3.35 12.57
C LEU A 377 -1.90 4.66 12.10
N ILE A 378 -1.52 4.71 10.83
CA ILE A 378 -0.95 5.89 10.19
C ILE A 378 -1.85 6.26 9.01
N ASP A 379 -2.48 7.42 9.08
CA ASP A 379 -3.24 7.98 7.96
C ASP A 379 -2.28 8.72 7.01
N CYS A 380 -2.51 8.61 5.69
CA CYS A 380 -1.67 9.21 4.65
C CYS A 380 -2.55 10.05 3.71
N PRO A 381 -2.07 11.19 3.18
CA PRO A 381 -2.74 11.85 2.06
C PRO A 381 -2.88 10.89 0.86
N GLY A 382 -3.91 11.12 0.04
CA GLY A 382 -4.11 10.34 -1.19
C GLY A 382 -3.04 10.63 -2.23
N VAL A 383 -2.55 9.59 -2.90
CA VAL A 383 -1.50 9.66 -3.91
C VAL A 383 -2.03 9.21 -5.26
N VAL A 384 -1.54 9.84 -6.32
CA VAL A 384 -1.84 9.45 -7.71
C VAL A 384 -0.51 9.29 -8.45
N PRO A 385 -0.17 8.08 -8.92
CA PRO A 385 1.00 7.87 -9.76
C PRO A 385 0.87 8.64 -11.08
N PRO A 386 1.95 9.30 -11.55
CA PRO A 386 1.96 9.90 -12.87
C PRO A 386 2.12 8.79 -13.93
N ASN A 387 1.01 8.18 -14.32
CA ASN A 387 0.99 7.25 -15.45
C ASN A 387 0.67 8.04 -16.73
N GLN A 388 1.42 7.80 -17.80
CA GLN A 388 1.18 8.45 -19.10
C GLN A 388 -0.12 7.99 -19.77
N ASN A 389 -0.63 6.82 -19.40
CA ASN A 389 -1.84 6.25 -19.95
C ASN A 389 -3.12 6.79 -19.27
N ASP A 390 -3.00 7.46 -18.13
CA ASP A 390 -4.16 7.99 -17.41
C ASP A 390 -4.62 9.30 -18.06
N THR A 391 -5.85 9.30 -18.57
CA THR A 391 -6.45 10.50 -19.19
C THR A 391 -7.00 11.46 -18.13
N PRO A 392 -7.17 12.77 -18.43
CA PRO A 392 -7.82 13.71 -17.53
C PRO A 392 -9.24 13.26 -17.12
N GLU A 393 -9.96 12.60 -18.03
CA GLU A 393 -11.26 11.97 -17.77
C GLU A 393 -11.16 10.93 -16.64
N ASP A 394 -10.19 10.02 -16.72
CA ASP A 394 -10.00 8.98 -15.71
C ASP A 394 -9.63 9.55 -14.35
N ILE A 395 -8.74 10.55 -14.33
CA ILE A 395 -8.33 11.23 -13.09
C ILE A 395 -9.53 11.92 -12.43
N LEU A 396 -10.41 12.55 -13.22
CA LEU A 396 -11.62 13.20 -12.73
C LEU A 396 -12.61 12.19 -12.16
N LEU A 397 -12.91 11.12 -12.91
CA LEU A 397 -13.92 10.13 -12.54
C LEU A 397 -13.48 9.20 -11.40
N ARG A 398 -12.18 9.10 -11.12
CA ARG A 398 -11.64 8.47 -9.90
C ARG A 398 -11.72 9.38 -8.66
N GLY A 399 -12.15 10.64 -8.83
CA GLY A 399 -12.38 11.58 -7.72
C GLY A 399 -11.12 12.16 -7.11
N VAL A 400 -10.07 12.34 -7.92
CA VAL A 400 -8.79 12.94 -7.51
C VAL A 400 -8.90 14.47 -7.39
N CYS A 401 -9.64 15.08 -8.31
CA CYS A 401 -9.73 16.52 -8.50
C CYS A 401 -11.00 17.10 -7.89
N ARG A 402 -10.98 18.39 -7.57
CA ARG A 402 -12.18 19.15 -7.20
C ARG A 402 -12.87 19.59 -8.48
N VAL A 403 -14.11 19.14 -8.67
CA VAL A 403 -14.88 19.35 -9.91
C VAL A 403 -15.17 20.85 -10.12
N GLU A 404 -15.19 21.63 -9.04
CA GLU A 404 -15.43 23.07 -9.07
C GLU A 404 -14.32 23.86 -9.80
N ASN A 405 -13.11 23.30 -9.88
CA ASN A 405 -11.95 23.95 -10.48
C ASN A 405 -11.70 23.52 -11.94
N VAL A 406 -12.58 22.70 -12.50
CA VAL A 406 -12.52 22.25 -13.91
C VAL A 406 -13.21 23.31 -14.77
N GLU A 407 -12.57 23.73 -15.86
CA GLU A 407 -13.09 24.81 -16.71
C GLU A 407 -14.30 24.35 -17.54
N ASN A 408 -14.16 23.24 -18.26
CA ASN A 408 -15.21 22.68 -19.13
C ASN A 408 -15.63 21.30 -18.61
N PRO A 409 -16.57 21.20 -17.64
CA PRO A 409 -17.01 19.91 -17.08
C PRO A 409 -17.91 19.10 -18.03
N GLU A 410 -18.61 19.77 -18.95
CA GLU A 410 -19.54 19.16 -19.91
C GLU A 410 -18.88 18.10 -20.81
N GLN A 411 -17.60 18.28 -21.15
CA GLN A 411 -16.83 17.34 -21.97
C GLN A 411 -16.67 15.94 -21.32
N TYR A 412 -16.83 15.84 -20.00
CA TYR A 412 -16.66 14.58 -19.26
C TYR A 412 -17.98 13.82 -19.02
N ILE A 413 -19.12 14.41 -19.37
CA ILE A 413 -20.43 13.76 -19.25
C ILE A 413 -20.61 12.54 -20.17
N PRO A 414 -20.12 12.53 -21.44
CA PRO A 414 -20.19 11.34 -22.28
C PRO A 414 -19.57 10.11 -21.60
N ALA A 415 -18.46 10.30 -20.89
CA ALA A 415 -17.79 9.25 -20.13
C ALA A 415 -18.60 8.72 -18.94
N VAL A 416 -19.29 9.63 -18.23
CA VAL A 416 -20.22 9.25 -17.16
C VAL A 416 -21.37 8.42 -17.73
N LEU A 417 -21.97 8.86 -18.84
CA LEU A 417 -23.06 8.14 -19.50
C LEU A 417 -22.62 6.77 -20.01
N LYS A 418 -21.37 6.63 -20.49
CA LYS A 418 -20.79 5.34 -20.90
C LYS A 418 -20.63 4.35 -19.73
N ARG A 419 -20.34 4.84 -18.52
CA ARG A 419 -20.10 4.01 -17.32
C ARG A 419 -21.40 3.66 -16.57
N VAL A 420 -22.44 4.46 -16.73
CA VAL A 420 -23.70 4.32 -16.00
C VAL A 420 -24.78 3.73 -16.90
N GLN A 421 -25.50 2.72 -16.41
CA GLN A 421 -26.66 2.19 -17.14
C GLN A 421 -27.79 3.23 -17.21
N PRO A 422 -28.44 3.43 -18.37
CA PRO A 422 -29.51 4.43 -18.53
C PRO A 422 -30.61 4.33 -17.45
N LYS A 423 -31.04 3.11 -17.13
CA LYS A 423 -32.04 2.84 -16.07
C LYS A 423 -31.70 3.47 -14.71
N HIS A 424 -30.42 3.54 -14.35
CA HIS A 424 -29.99 4.15 -13.08
C HIS A 424 -30.04 5.67 -13.11
N LEU A 425 -29.75 6.28 -14.26
CA LEU A 425 -29.89 7.73 -14.47
C LEU A 425 -31.37 8.13 -14.43
N GLU A 426 -32.23 7.40 -15.15
CA GLU A 426 -33.67 7.67 -15.18
C GLU A 426 -34.28 7.56 -13.78
N ARG A 427 -33.89 6.55 -12.99
CA ARG A 427 -34.36 6.42 -11.61
C ARG A 427 -33.88 7.55 -10.70
N THR A 428 -32.66 8.04 -10.90
CA THR A 428 -32.05 9.05 -10.02
C THR A 428 -32.58 10.45 -10.33
N TYR A 429 -32.71 10.79 -11.61
CA TYR A 429 -33.09 12.12 -12.06
C TYR A 429 -34.54 12.22 -12.53
N GLY A 430 -35.22 11.11 -12.78
CA GLY A 430 -36.59 11.07 -13.33
C GLY A 430 -36.68 11.70 -14.72
N VAL A 431 -35.63 11.57 -15.53
CA VAL A 431 -35.53 12.08 -16.91
C VAL A 431 -35.30 10.87 -17.80
N ARG A 432 -36.00 10.77 -18.94
CA ARG A 432 -35.75 9.69 -19.92
C ARG A 432 -34.39 9.89 -20.55
N GLY A 433 -33.61 8.83 -20.69
CA GLY A 433 -32.28 8.91 -21.27
C GLY A 433 -32.33 9.47 -22.70
N SER A 434 -31.60 10.57 -22.95
CA SER A 434 -31.23 11.01 -24.29
C SER A 434 -29.83 10.47 -24.60
N ASP A 435 -29.61 10.02 -25.83
CA ASP A 435 -28.29 9.54 -26.27
C ASP A 435 -27.27 10.68 -26.38
N ASP A 436 -27.75 11.92 -26.57
CA ASP A 436 -26.92 13.12 -26.56
C ASP A 436 -26.65 13.63 -25.12
N PRO A 437 -25.37 13.72 -24.72
CA PRO A 437 -24.95 14.28 -23.43
C PRO A 437 -25.42 15.73 -23.21
N LEU A 438 -25.43 16.57 -24.25
CA LEU A 438 -25.81 17.98 -24.12
C LEU A 438 -27.31 18.13 -23.92
N GLU A 439 -28.12 17.39 -24.68
CA GLU A 439 -29.57 17.30 -24.47
C GLU A 439 -29.89 16.81 -23.04
N PHE A 440 -29.17 15.80 -22.55
CA PHE A 440 -29.37 15.28 -21.19
C PHE A 440 -29.16 16.37 -20.14
N LEU A 441 -28.07 17.14 -20.26
CA LEU A 441 -27.80 18.27 -19.37
C LEU A 441 -28.85 19.37 -19.48
N ALA A 442 -29.30 19.71 -20.70
CA ALA A 442 -30.30 20.75 -20.92
C ALA A 442 -31.66 20.37 -20.34
N VAL A 443 -32.11 19.12 -20.51
CA VAL A 443 -33.35 18.62 -19.92
C VAL A 443 -33.25 18.61 -18.39
N LEU A 444 -32.11 18.18 -17.85
CA LEU A 444 -31.87 18.18 -16.42
C LEU A 444 -31.83 19.60 -15.82
N ALA A 445 -31.23 20.56 -16.53
CA ALA A 445 -31.17 21.97 -16.17
C ALA A 445 -32.57 22.59 -16.11
N ARG A 446 -33.39 22.37 -17.14
CA ARG A 446 -34.79 22.84 -17.20
C ARG A 446 -35.65 22.23 -16.11
N LYS A 447 -35.51 20.93 -15.87
CA LYS A 447 -36.23 20.23 -14.80
C LYS A 447 -35.81 20.74 -13.41
N GLY A 448 -34.52 21.00 -13.22
CA GLY A 448 -33.95 21.48 -11.96
C GLY A 448 -34.09 22.98 -11.73
N GLY A 449 -34.65 23.73 -12.68
CA GLY A 449 -34.74 25.20 -12.61
C GLY A 449 -33.39 25.91 -12.62
N ARG A 450 -32.31 25.24 -13.06
CA ARG A 450 -30.96 25.82 -13.15
C ARG A 450 -30.78 26.46 -14.52
N LEU A 451 -31.29 27.67 -14.65
CA LEU A 451 -31.22 28.46 -15.88
C LEU A 451 -30.42 29.74 -15.62
N LEU A 452 -29.63 30.14 -16.61
CA LEU A 452 -28.97 31.42 -16.66
C LEU A 452 -29.98 32.53 -17.03
N ARG A 453 -29.53 33.78 -16.93
CA ARG A 453 -30.32 34.93 -17.35
C ARG A 453 -30.70 34.79 -18.82
N GLY A 454 -31.99 34.92 -19.14
CA GLY A 454 -32.51 34.71 -20.51
C GLY A 454 -33.12 33.33 -20.74
N GLY A 455 -33.12 32.44 -19.73
CA GLY A 455 -33.76 31.12 -19.84
C GLY A 455 -32.87 30.05 -20.48
N GLU A 456 -31.59 30.35 -20.68
CA GLU A 456 -30.61 29.38 -21.17
C GLU A 456 -30.25 28.35 -20.08
N PRO A 457 -30.15 27.05 -20.40
CA PRO A 457 -29.76 26.05 -19.43
C PRO A 457 -28.30 26.19 -19.00
N ASP A 458 -28.04 26.14 -17.68
CA ASP A 458 -26.69 26.15 -17.12
C ASP A 458 -26.02 24.76 -17.25
N LEU A 459 -25.34 24.53 -18.38
CA LEU A 459 -24.68 23.25 -18.68
C LEU A 459 -23.50 22.99 -17.74
N ASP A 460 -22.66 24.00 -17.49
CA ASP A 460 -21.48 23.90 -16.62
C ASP A 460 -21.85 23.50 -15.18
N GLY A 461 -22.80 24.24 -14.58
CA GLY A 461 -23.22 24.00 -13.21
C GLY A 461 -23.94 22.65 -13.04
N VAL A 462 -24.73 22.23 -14.03
CA VAL A 462 -25.39 20.92 -14.01
C VAL A 462 -24.40 19.78 -14.25
N ALA A 463 -23.42 19.95 -15.15
CA ALA A 463 -22.36 18.97 -15.35
C ALA A 463 -21.54 18.75 -14.07
N LYS A 464 -21.13 19.83 -13.38
CA LYS A 464 -20.46 19.77 -12.06
C LYS A 464 -21.30 19.02 -11.01
N MET A 465 -22.62 19.24 -11.01
CA MET A 465 -23.55 18.54 -10.13
C MET A 465 -23.59 17.04 -10.45
N VAL A 466 -23.74 16.66 -11.72
CA VAL A 466 -23.81 15.26 -12.16
C VAL A 466 -22.52 14.51 -11.85
N ILE A 467 -21.36 15.10 -12.11
CA ILE A 467 -20.06 14.49 -11.80
C ILE A 467 -19.89 14.31 -10.29
N ASN A 468 -20.29 15.29 -9.48
CA ASN A 468 -20.27 15.16 -8.02
C ASN A 468 -21.22 14.04 -7.53
N ASP A 469 -22.41 13.92 -8.11
CA ASP A 469 -23.38 12.86 -7.78
C ASP A 469 -22.85 11.46 -8.17
N PHE A 470 -22.12 11.36 -9.30
CA PHE A 470 -21.40 10.16 -9.72
C PHE A 470 -20.29 9.77 -8.73
N LEU A 471 -19.44 10.73 -8.34
CA LEU A 471 -18.31 10.48 -7.43
C LEU A 471 -18.78 10.09 -6.02
N ARG A 472 -19.84 10.74 -5.52
CA ARG A 472 -20.43 10.49 -4.20
C ARG A 472 -21.23 9.18 -4.13
N GLY A 473 -21.48 8.53 -5.26
CA GLY A 473 -22.21 7.26 -5.34
C GLY A 473 -23.73 7.42 -5.27
N LYS A 474 -24.27 8.62 -5.54
CA LYS A 474 -25.72 8.82 -5.69
C LYS A 474 -26.23 8.14 -6.96
N ILE A 475 -25.40 8.14 -8.00
CA ILE A 475 -25.62 7.38 -9.24
C ILE A 475 -24.88 6.04 -9.10
N PRO A 476 -25.57 4.89 -9.07
CA PRO A 476 -24.91 3.59 -8.97
C PRO A 476 -24.19 3.21 -10.26
N TRP A 477 -22.93 2.80 -10.13
CA TRP A 477 -22.10 2.30 -11.21
C TRP A 477 -20.99 1.39 -10.66
N PHE A 478 -20.46 0.50 -11.50
CA PHE A 478 -19.30 -0.33 -11.18
C PHE A 478 -18.67 -0.87 -12.47
N THR A 479 -17.36 -1.11 -12.43
CA THR A 479 -16.61 -1.81 -13.46
C THR A 479 -16.78 -3.32 -13.28
N PRO A 480 -17.13 -4.09 -14.33
CA PRO A 480 -17.23 -5.54 -14.23
C PRO A 480 -15.85 -6.16 -13.93
N PRO A 481 -15.77 -7.18 -13.07
CA PRO A 481 -14.54 -7.90 -12.82
C PRO A 481 -14.10 -8.67 -14.08
N PRO A 482 -12.79 -8.87 -14.29
CA PRO A 482 -12.30 -9.65 -15.42
C PRO A 482 -12.85 -11.08 -15.36
N HIS A 483 -13.47 -11.51 -16.46
CA HIS A 483 -14.01 -12.85 -16.59
C HIS A 483 -12.87 -13.83 -16.85
N THR A 484 -12.65 -14.77 -15.93
CA THR A 484 -11.78 -15.93 -16.18
C THR A 484 -12.63 -17.05 -16.79
N PRO A 485 -12.51 -17.36 -18.09
CA PRO A 485 -13.25 -18.45 -18.71
C PRO A 485 -12.81 -19.77 -18.05
N GLY A 486 -13.75 -20.45 -17.37
CA GLY A 486 -13.52 -21.68 -16.59
C GLY A 486 -14.13 -21.69 -15.18
N GLU A 487 -14.56 -20.53 -14.66
CA GLU A 487 -15.20 -20.42 -13.32
C GLU A 487 -16.74 -20.34 -13.40
N GLU A 488 -17.38 -20.94 -14.41
CA GLU A 488 -18.83 -21.17 -14.36
C GLU A 488 -19.12 -22.51 -13.65
N GLY A 489 -19.48 -22.45 -12.37
CA GLY A 489 -20.20 -23.54 -11.72
C GLY A 489 -19.47 -24.37 -10.66
N GLU A 490 -18.24 -24.05 -10.25
CA GLU A 490 -17.73 -24.62 -9.00
C GLU A 490 -18.39 -23.91 -7.80
N LYS A 491 -19.48 -24.50 -7.30
CA LYS A 491 -19.79 -24.38 -5.88
C LYS A 491 -18.56 -24.85 -5.12
N ILE A 492 -17.93 -23.95 -4.38
CA ILE A 492 -16.75 -24.25 -3.58
C ILE A 492 -17.15 -25.27 -2.51
N ASN A 493 -16.91 -26.55 -2.75
CA ASN A 493 -16.88 -27.55 -1.68
C ASN A 493 -15.63 -27.25 -0.84
N GLY A 494 -15.81 -26.58 0.30
CA GLY A 494 -14.73 -26.30 1.26
C GLY A 494 -14.63 -24.89 1.81
N ARG A 495 -15.56 -23.97 1.48
CA ARG A 495 -15.60 -22.61 2.06
C ARG A 495 -16.96 -22.35 2.73
N GLU A 496 -17.25 -23.08 3.80
CA GLU A 496 -18.34 -22.72 4.73
C GLU A 496 -17.90 -21.53 5.59
N GLY A 497 -18.13 -20.32 5.10
CA GLY A 497 -17.89 -19.08 5.85
C GLY A 497 -18.47 -17.87 5.13
N ARG A 498 -19.06 -16.94 5.88
CA ARG A 498 -19.61 -15.70 5.30
C ARG A 498 -18.48 -14.83 4.76
N LEU A 499 -18.79 -13.96 3.79
CA LEU A 499 -17.88 -12.97 3.23
C LEU A 499 -17.15 -12.22 4.38
N GLY A 500 -15.84 -12.36 4.49
CA GLY A 500 -15.02 -11.71 5.54
C GLY A 500 -14.49 -12.62 6.65
N GLU A 501 -14.83 -13.91 6.68
CA GLU A 501 -14.24 -14.86 7.63
C GLU A 501 -13.03 -15.58 7.02
N MET A 502 -11.85 -15.41 7.63
CA MET A 502 -10.71 -16.29 7.35
C MET A 502 -10.88 -17.59 8.13
N GLY A 503 -10.64 -18.72 7.47
CA GLY A 503 -10.69 -20.05 8.09
C GLY A 503 -9.79 -20.13 9.33
N ARG A 504 -10.32 -20.72 10.40
CA ARG A 504 -9.56 -21.01 11.63
C ARG A 504 -8.40 -21.97 11.32
N LYS A 505 -7.30 -21.79 12.06
CA LYS A 505 -6.06 -22.60 12.07
C LYS A 505 -6.33 -24.08 11.76
N ARG A 506 -5.65 -24.67 10.77
CA ARG A 506 -5.37 -26.10 10.81
C ARG A 506 -4.34 -26.32 11.92
N LYS A 507 -4.64 -27.21 12.87
CA LYS A 507 -3.62 -27.79 13.75
C LYS A 507 -2.63 -28.53 12.83
N ILE A 508 -1.35 -28.23 12.98
CA ILE A 508 -0.26 -29.07 12.50
C ILE A 508 -0.30 -30.29 13.40
N ASP A 509 -0.87 -31.39 12.92
CA ASP A 509 -0.73 -32.76 13.42
C ASP A 509 -1.59 -33.66 12.51
N ALA A 510 -1.07 -34.00 11.33
CA ALA A 510 -1.50 -35.10 10.45
C ALA A 510 -0.76 -35.03 9.10
N VAL A 511 0.57 -35.11 9.13
CA VAL A 511 1.37 -35.49 7.94
C VAL A 511 2.50 -36.39 8.43
N SER A 512 2.12 -37.59 8.89
CA SER A 512 3.06 -38.67 9.17
C SER A 512 2.29 -39.99 9.23
N GLU A 513 1.56 -40.33 8.18
CA GLU A 513 0.94 -41.66 8.06
C GLU A 513 0.45 -41.89 6.62
N GLU A 514 1.34 -41.76 5.63
CA GLU A 514 1.10 -42.31 4.27
C GLU A 514 2.38 -42.36 3.44
N ALA A 515 3.42 -42.98 3.98
CA ALA A 515 4.57 -43.47 3.21
C ALA A 515 5.29 -44.51 4.07
N GLU A 516 4.90 -45.77 3.92
CA GLU A 516 5.77 -46.97 4.05
C GLU A 516 4.91 -48.23 4.13
N LYS A 517 4.58 -48.79 2.96
CA LYS A 517 4.29 -50.22 2.80
C LYS A 517 5.18 -50.74 1.68
N SER A 518 6.40 -51.12 2.03
CA SER A 518 7.12 -52.20 1.33
C SER A 518 8.39 -52.59 2.09
N GLU A 519 8.33 -53.83 2.61
CA GLU A 519 9.42 -54.78 2.83
C GLU A 519 10.30 -54.70 4.09
N ALA A 520 10.51 -55.89 4.63
CA ALA A 520 11.03 -56.22 5.94
C ALA A 520 12.49 -56.71 5.88
N LYS A 521 13.28 -56.48 6.95
CA LYS A 521 13.85 -57.53 7.84
C LYS A 521 14.94 -57.02 8.80
N SER A 522 14.84 -57.57 10.02
CA SER A 522 15.88 -58.02 10.97
C SER A 522 16.74 -57.05 11.81
N GLY A 523 16.69 -57.24 13.14
CA GLY A 523 17.81 -57.08 14.08
C GLY A 523 17.47 -56.29 15.38
N PRO A 524 17.57 -56.87 16.59
CA PRO A 524 17.28 -56.18 17.87
C PRO A 524 18.55 -55.69 18.60
N THR A 525 18.36 -54.88 19.67
CA THR A 525 19.30 -54.26 20.66
C THR A 525 19.54 -52.76 20.44
N SER A 526 19.64 -51.85 21.42
CA SER A 526 19.61 -51.84 22.90
C SER A 526 19.46 -50.37 23.40
N ASP A 527 18.94 -50.22 24.62
CA ASP A 527 19.13 -49.13 25.60
C ASP A 527 18.61 -47.70 25.40
N GLY A 528 18.04 -47.16 26.49
CA GLY A 528 18.04 -45.72 26.78
C GLY A 528 16.82 -45.16 27.52
N GLU A 529 16.77 -45.33 28.85
CA GLU A 529 15.96 -44.49 29.75
C GLU A 529 16.30 -43.00 29.57
N PHE A 530 15.28 -42.14 29.46
CA PHE A 530 15.44 -40.71 29.82
C PHE A 530 14.14 -40.15 30.37
N GLU A 531 14.25 -39.66 31.60
CA GLU A 531 13.19 -39.23 32.51
C GLU A 531 12.48 -37.96 32.07
N GLY A 532 11.18 -37.92 32.33
CA GLY A 532 10.35 -36.74 32.24
C GLY A 532 10.67 -35.74 33.36
N PHE A 533 10.63 -34.46 33.01
CA PHE A 533 10.36 -33.39 33.96
C PHE A 533 9.11 -32.65 33.50
N GLY A 534 8.07 -32.75 34.33
CA GLY A 534 6.94 -31.85 34.27
C GLY A 534 7.31 -30.49 34.85
N GLU A 535 6.76 -29.44 34.27
CA GLU A 535 6.62 -28.17 34.98
C GLU A 535 5.23 -27.59 34.68
N SER A 536 4.46 -27.60 35.75
CA SER A 536 3.24 -26.84 36.02
C SER A 536 3.46 -25.34 35.87
N GLY A 537 2.50 -24.65 35.25
CA GLY A 537 2.43 -23.21 35.25
C GLY A 537 1.04 -22.76 34.80
N ASP A 538 0.14 -22.64 35.77
CA ASP A 538 -1.12 -21.90 35.68
C ASP A 538 -0.86 -20.48 35.16
N ASP A 539 -1.77 -19.98 34.32
CA ASP A 539 -2.23 -18.59 34.40
C ASP A 539 -3.56 -18.46 33.64
N ASP A 540 -4.62 -18.41 34.45
CA ASP A 540 -5.94 -17.89 34.11
C ASP A 540 -5.84 -16.41 33.70
N ASP A 541 -6.39 -16.05 32.54
CA ASP A 541 -6.75 -14.66 32.24
C ASP A 541 -8.11 -14.65 31.52
N ASN A 542 -9.16 -14.62 32.33
CA ASN A 542 -10.54 -14.40 31.94
C ASN A 542 -10.93 -12.94 32.23
N ASP A 543 -10.71 -12.03 31.26
CA ASP A 543 -11.18 -10.64 31.38
C ASP A 543 -12.44 -10.42 30.53
N SER A 544 -13.56 -10.58 31.21
CA SER A 544 -14.90 -10.16 30.79
C SER A 544 -15.03 -8.63 30.85
N ILE A 545 -15.59 -8.05 29.79
CA ILE A 545 -15.85 -6.62 29.66
C ILE A 545 -17.05 -6.27 30.54
N ALA A 546 -16.79 -5.63 31.68
CA ALA A 546 -17.84 -5.03 32.51
C ALA A 546 -18.18 -3.62 31.98
N ASN A 547 -19.48 -3.42 31.73
CA ASN A 547 -20.12 -2.13 31.48
C ASN A 547 -19.86 -1.18 32.65
N LEU A 548 -19.41 0.04 32.33
CA LEU A 548 -19.43 1.18 33.24
C LEU A 548 -20.37 2.22 32.63
N GLU A 549 -21.61 2.21 33.10
CA GLU A 549 -22.47 3.38 33.10
C GLU A 549 -21.88 4.40 34.08
N VAL A 550 -21.67 5.62 33.60
CA VAL A 550 -21.36 6.76 34.45
C VAL A 550 -22.41 7.82 34.15
N SER A 551 -23.37 7.90 35.07
CA SER A 551 -24.15 9.09 35.38
C SER A 551 -23.20 10.15 35.95
N ASP A 552 -23.30 11.40 35.49
CA ASP A 552 -22.92 12.55 36.31
C ASP A 552 -23.82 13.74 35.96
N GLU A 553 -24.54 14.17 37.01
CA GLU A 553 -25.26 15.42 37.14
C GLU A 553 -24.30 16.59 37.40
N GLU A 554 -24.69 17.74 36.86
CA GLU A 554 -24.50 19.14 37.32
C GLU A 554 -23.14 19.71 37.78
N SER A 555 -22.72 20.76 37.07
CA SER A 555 -22.50 22.15 37.54
C SER A 555 -21.61 22.88 36.53
N GLY A 556 -21.74 24.17 36.23
CA GLY A 556 -22.65 25.23 36.67
C GLY A 556 -22.50 26.40 35.69
N GLU A 557 -23.54 27.22 35.61
CA GLU A 557 -23.61 28.44 34.83
C GLU A 557 -22.80 29.56 35.49
N GLU A 558 -21.99 30.29 34.71
CA GLU A 558 -21.50 31.62 35.04
C GLU A 558 -22.38 32.64 34.31
N ASN A 559 -23.09 33.47 35.08
CA ASN A 559 -23.53 34.81 34.68
C ASN A 559 -23.44 35.71 35.92
N ASP A 560 -22.73 36.83 35.75
CA ASP A 560 -22.52 38.01 36.60
C ASP A 560 -21.84 37.86 37.98
#